data_AF-Q2W9X9-F1
#
_entry.id   AF-Q2W9X9-F1
#
_cell.length_a   1.000
_cell.length_b   1.000
_cell.length_c   1.000
_cell.angle_alpha   90.00
_cell.angle_beta   90.00
_cell.angle_gamma   90.00
#
_symmetry.space_group_name_H-M   'P 1'
#
loop_
_entity.id
_entity.type
_entity.pdbx_description
1 polymer ?
#
loop_
_entity_poly.entity_id
_entity_poly.type
_entity_poly.pdbx_seq_one_letter_code
_entity_poly.pdbx_strand_id
1 'polypeptide(L)'
;MVASGQPAPAPNPSRRAGPITCMAAGIRARDRAQAATRAAHWLQPGGMAARAATRRPTEKIRASTPKAPLRESRITSRRRSRSPRAPRPSARSANPSSCRAPVTSTRASTASRAAARGGSTPPAAQTTAAAPRPRPSPTRGKARMDRARSPRPASGRGRRVRNTAARWASPSQDRGSGFSSMTGDSLMALGYRTGSAGPQHVGRISLNSSISSVAQIRSLLAALPGPDAAASAAWAAREPQLTKPAGSLGRLEEVSAWLSAWQGRHPPAMENPVARVYAGNHGVAALGVSAFPAEVTVQMVANFRRGGAAINQLCKTFGIGLDILALDLDRPTADFTRGPAMDEAEFAAAFQAGMDSVPDGADVLVIGEMGIGNTTPAAAVSAALFGGEAADWTGRGTGVEGGALARKIEVVGQGVALHRGLAPLDILRCLGGRELAAMAGAVLAARLGRVPVLLDGYVTTAAVAALELECKGALDHCLVGHVSVEPGHRRLLAALGKDALFDLGMRLGEGSGAALAVGVLKAAAACHAGMHTFAQAGVSDKDGA
;
A
#
# COMPACT_ATOMS: atom_id res chain seq x y z
N MET A 1 39.17 -21.53 -83.73
CA MET A 1 39.26 -20.72 -84.95
C MET A 1 38.27 -19.57 -84.82
N VAL A 2 38.60 -18.36 -85.32
CA VAL A 2 37.76 -17.13 -85.32
C VAL A 2 37.39 -16.65 -83.89
N ALA A 3 38.02 -15.64 -83.27
CA ALA A 3 38.15 -14.19 -83.61
C ALA A 3 36.83 -13.40 -83.48
N SER A 4 36.76 -12.15 -82.98
CA SER A 4 37.71 -11.31 -82.23
C SER A 4 37.03 -9.98 -81.81
N GLY A 5 37.45 -9.33 -80.71
CA GLY A 5 37.34 -7.86 -80.56
C GLY A 5 36.35 -7.26 -79.53
N GLN A 6 36.91 -6.45 -78.63
CA GLN A 6 36.33 -5.23 -78.03
C GLN A 6 37.16 -4.01 -78.57
N PRO A 7 36.98 -2.69 -78.23
CA PRO A 7 36.14 -2.08 -77.17
C PRO A 7 35.44 -0.70 -77.47
N ALA A 8 34.59 -0.23 -76.52
CA ALA A 8 34.43 1.19 -76.03
C ALA A 8 34.00 2.35 -77.01
N PRO A 9 33.67 3.59 -76.53
CA PRO A 9 33.00 4.06 -75.29
C PRO A 9 31.90 5.17 -75.46
N ALA A 10 31.20 5.53 -74.35
CA ALA A 10 30.53 6.84 -74.09
C ALA A 10 29.26 7.22 -74.92
N PRO A 11 28.44 8.27 -74.58
CA PRO A 11 28.55 9.28 -73.52
C PRO A 11 27.28 9.46 -72.62
N ASN A 12 27.23 10.56 -71.84
CA ASN A 12 26.11 11.02 -70.99
C ASN A 12 25.86 12.53 -71.25
N PRO A 13 24.61 13.00 -71.41
CA PRO A 13 24.17 14.10 -70.51
C PRO A 13 22.66 14.14 -70.17
N SER A 14 22.35 14.14 -68.87
CA SER A 14 21.32 14.94 -68.16
C SER A 14 19.88 15.10 -68.71
N ARG A 15 18.87 14.81 -67.87
CA ARG A 15 17.79 15.78 -67.55
C ARG A 15 16.99 15.44 -66.28
N ARG A 16 16.64 16.53 -65.58
CA ARG A 16 15.92 16.71 -64.31
C ARG A 16 14.75 15.74 -63.98
N ALA A 17 14.75 15.23 -62.76
CA ALA A 17 13.61 15.30 -61.82
C ALA A 17 14.16 15.21 -60.37
N GLY A 18 13.69 16.05 -59.45
CA GLY A 18 14.13 16.07 -58.05
C GLY A 18 13.07 15.49 -57.10
N PRO A 19 13.45 14.93 -55.93
CA PRO A 19 12.49 14.38 -54.98
C PRO A 19 11.67 15.48 -54.29
N ILE A 20 10.39 15.19 -54.03
CA ILE A 20 9.47 16.08 -53.34
C ILE A 20 9.82 16.14 -51.85
N THR A 21 10.00 17.35 -51.32
CA THR A 21 10.04 17.59 -49.88
C THR A 21 8.63 17.63 -49.31
N CYS A 22 8.44 17.07 -48.11
CA CYS A 22 7.26 17.33 -47.29
C CYS A 22 7.71 17.99 -45.99
N MET A 23 7.33 19.25 -45.78
CA MET A 23 7.62 20.00 -44.56
C MET A 23 6.43 19.93 -43.59
N ALA A 24 6.72 19.75 -42.31
CA ALA A 24 5.91 20.31 -41.23
C ALA A 24 6.81 20.59 -40.02
N ALA A 25 7.23 21.84 -39.84
CA ALA A 25 7.93 22.29 -38.63
C ALA A 25 6.91 22.65 -37.55
N GLY A 26 7.20 22.31 -36.29
CA GLY A 26 6.24 22.42 -35.18
C GLY A 26 6.25 23.75 -34.41
N ILE A 27 5.36 23.86 -33.42
CA ILE A 27 5.32 24.99 -32.47
C ILE A 27 5.57 24.52 -31.04
N ARG A 28 6.81 24.75 -30.60
CA ARG A 28 7.26 25.18 -29.26
C ARG A 28 6.42 24.76 -28.03
N ALA A 29 6.85 23.67 -27.41
CA ALA A 29 7.48 23.69 -26.09
C ALA A 29 7.10 24.79 -25.08
N ARG A 30 6.32 24.39 -24.07
CA ARG A 30 6.45 24.81 -22.65
C ARG A 30 6.20 23.59 -21.74
N ASP A 31 6.51 23.72 -20.46
CA ASP A 31 6.10 22.83 -19.35
C ASP A 31 6.56 21.36 -19.39
N ARG A 32 7.86 21.15 -19.62
CA ARG A 32 8.62 19.99 -19.08
C ARG A 32 9.90 20.44 -18.36
N ALA A 33 9.73 21.13 -17.23
CA ALA A 33 10.84 21.74 -16.48
C ALA A 33 10.66 21.71 -14.94
N GLN A 34 10.29 20.56 -14.36
CA GLN A 34 10.22 20.43 -12.89
C GLN A 34 10.53 19.05 -12.29
N ALA A 35 11.01 18.07 -13.09
CA ALA A 35 11.18 16.67 -12.67
C ALA A 35 12.62 16.12 -12.75
N ALA A 36 13.65 16.99 -12.84
CA ALA A 36 15.02 16.55 -13.19
C ALA A 36 16.15 17.30 -12.45
N THR A 37 16.10 17.41 -11.11
CA THR A 37 17.24 17.95 -10.33
C THR A 37 17.34 17.40 -8.89
N ARG A 38 17.42 16.06 -8.72
CA ARG A 38 17.73 15.44 -7.40
C ARG A 38 18.21 13.98 -7.42
N ALA A 39 18.92 13.54 -8.48
CA ALA A 39 19.43 12.17 -8.60
C ALA A 39 20.79 12.10 -9.33
N ALA A 40 21.84 12.71 -8.74
CA ALA A 40 23.18 12.70 -9.32
C ALA A 40 24.28 12.91 -8.26
N HIS A 41 24.54 11.89 -7.42
CA HIS A 41 25.84 11.57 -6.80
C HIS A 41 25.69 10.40 -5.83
N TRP A 42 25.99 9.17 -6.29
CA TRP A 42 26.57 8.03 -5.55
C TRP A 42 26.94 6.94 -6.59
N LEU A 43 27.83 6.02 -6.21
CA LEU A 43 28.40 4.93 -7.03
C LEU A 43 29.34 5.33 -8.18
N GLN A 44 30.65 5.17 -7.97
CA GLN A 44 31.49 4.12 -8.59
C GLN A 44 32.73 3.89 -7.67
N PRO A 45 33.43 2.73 -7.70
CA PRO A 45 34.24 2.26 -6.55
C PRO A 45 35.74 2.05 -6.81
N GLY A 46 36.50 1.82 -5.72
CA GLY A 46 37.78 1.07 -5.74
C GLY A 46 39.01 1.81 -5.19
N GLY A 47 39.94 1.04 -4.60
CA GLY A 47 41.29 1.50 -4.22
C GLY A 47 41.62 1.39 -2.73
N MET A 48 42.56 0.50 -2.38
CA MET A 48 43.14 0.38 -1.03
C MET A 48 44.56 0.98 -0.96
N ALA A 49 44.99 1.21 0.29
CA ALA A 49 46.38 1.27 0.77
C ALA A 49 47.18 2.61 0.72
N ALA A 50 47.45 3.09 1.94
CA ALA A 50 48.73 3.63 2.43
C ALA A 50 49.45 4.79 1.70
N ARG A 51 49.51 5.94 2.37
CA ARG A 51 50.70 6.39 3.14
C ARG A 51 50.39 7.58 4.06
N ALA A 52 51.31 7.89 4.97
CA ALA A 52 51.23 8.99 5.93
C ALA A 52 52.43 9.95 5.79
N ALA A 53 52.36 11.10 6.47
CA ALA A 53 53.27 12.26 6.39
C ALA A 53 53.22 13.03 5.04
N THR A 54 53.54 14.34 4.96
CA THR A 54 54.12 15.30 5.92
C THR A 54 53.23 16.57 6.11
N ARG A 55 53.73 17.62 6.79
CA ARG A 55 53.01 18.89 7.08
C ARG A 55 53.67 20.11 6.40
N ARG A 56 52.83 21.00 5.84
CA ARG A 56 53.01 22.48 5.70
C ARG A 56 54.13 23.02 4.77
N PRO A 57 54.13 24.32 4.40
CA PRO A 57 53.06 25.35 4.37
C PRO A 57 52.98 26.14 3.03
N THR A 58 52.29 27.29 3.02
CA THR A 58 52.11 28.27 1.90
C THR A 58 51.24 27.77 0.74
N GLU A 59 50.54 28.60 -0.05
CA GLU A 59 50.72 30.02 -0.42
C GLU A 59 49.40 30.85 -0.35
N LYS A 60 49.48 32.19 -0.50
CA LYS A 60 48.33 33.12 -0.56
C LYS A 60 48.03 33.51 -2.02
N ILE A 61 46.81 33.24 -2.52
CA ILE A 61 46.28 33.86 -3.75
C ILE A 61 44.91 34.48 -3.46
N ARG A 62 44.69 35.72 -3.94
CA ARG A 62 43.39 36.40 -3.96
C ARG A 62 42.61 35.97 -5.20
N ALA A 63 41.32 35.70 -5.05
CA ALA A 63 40.37 35.60 -6.16
C ALA A 63 39.21 36.58 -5.95
N SER A 64 38.70 37.18 -7.02
CA SER A 64 37.71 38.26 -7.00
C SER A 64 36.28 37.74 -7.20
N THR A 65 35.35 38.19 -6.35
CA THR A 65 33.91 37.96 -6.54
C THR A 65 33.32 38.96 -7.55
N PRO A 66 32.72 38.51 -8.67
CA PRO A 66 31.90 39.39 -9.51
C PRO A 66 30.57 39.72 -8.81
N LYS A 67 30.07 40.95 -9.02
CA LYS A 67 28.74 41.37 -8.54
C LYS A 67 27.68 41.09 -9.62
N ALA A 68 26.53 40.54 -9.21
CA ALA A 68 25.29 40.54 -9.98
C ALA A 68 24.13 40.99 -9.07
N PRO A 69 23.09 41.68 -9.58
CA PRO A 69 22.19 42.47 -8.75
C PRO A 69 21.07 41.65 -8.08
N LEU A 70 20.75 42.01 -6.84
CA LEU A 70 19.51 41.62 -6.16
C LEU A 70 18.31 42.34 -6.78
N ARG A 71 17.20 41.65 -6.94
CA ARG A 71 15.87 42.25 -7.18
C ARG A 71 14.93 41.79 -6.07
N GLU A 72 14.38 42.72 -5.31
CA GLU A 72 13.58 42.39 -4.12
C GLU A 72 12.26 41.71 -4.46
N SER A 73 11.81 40.81 -3.59
CA SER A 73 10.39 40.43 -3.43
C SER A 73 10.15 40.01 -1.99
N ARG A 74 9.18 40.66 -1.33
CA ARG A 74 9.02 40.62 0.14
C ARG A 74 8.15 39.45 0.59
N ILE A 75 8.68 38.59 1.47
CA ILE A 75 7.87 37.93 2.52
C ILE A 75 8.64 38.04 3.83
N THR A 76 8.29 39.00 4.68
CA THR A 76 8.83 39.12 6.04
C THR A 76 7.95 38.37 7.03
N SER A 77 8.57 37.58 7.90
CA SER A 77 7.87 36.86 8.97
C SER A 77 7.38 37.84 10.04
N ARG A 78 6.11 37.70 10.46
CA ARG A 78 5.56 38.43 11.62
C ARG A 78 4.91 37.50 12.62
N ARG A 79 5.77 36.87 13.43
CA ARG A 79 5.39 36.20 14.68
C ARG A 79 5.04 37.27 15.72
N ARG A 80 3.75 37.56 15.92
CA ARG A 80 3.26 38.32 17.09
C ARG A 80 2.04 37.66 17.71
N SER A 81 2.07 37.57 19.03
CA SER A 81 1.00 37.05 19.88
C SER A 81 -0.21 37.99 19.91
N ARG A 82 -1.41 37.40 19.96
CA ARG A 82 -2.63 38.02 20.49
C ARG A 82 -3.41 36.99 21.30
N SER A 83 -3.83 37.40 22.50
CA SER A 83 -4.61 36.56 23.43
C SER A 83 -6.04 36.34 22.92
N PRO A 84 -6.79 35.36 23.48
CA PRO A 84 -8.15 35.07 23.04
C PRO A 84 -9.10 36.26 23.20
N ARG A 85 -10.04 36.40 22.26
CA ARG A 85 -11.08 37.44 22.29
C ARG A 85 -12.32 36.88 22.99
N ALA A 86 -12.85 37.58 23.99
CA ALA A 86 -14.05 37.16 24.70
C ALA A 86 -15.31 37.20 23.78
N PRO A 87 -16.26 36.26 23.93
CA PRO A 87 -17.52 36.28 23.18
C PRO A 87 -18.45 37.40 23.70
N ARG A 88 -19.31 37.93 22.81
CA ARG A 88 -20.46 38.76 23.18
C ARG A 88 -21.77 37.98 22.98
N PRO A 89 -22.82 38.21 23.79
CA PRO A 89 -24.02 37.38 23.79
C PRO A 89 -25.14 37.90 22.88
N SER A 90 -25.87 37.00 22.23
CA SER A 90 -27.31 37.16 21.91
C SER A 90 -27.88 35.90 21.23
N ALA A 91 -28.41 34.96 22.01
CA ALA A 91 -29.26 33.86 21.53
C ALA A 91 -30.24 33.39 22.62
N ARG A 92 -31.43 34.00 22.66
CA ARG A 92 -32.65 33.39 23.23
C ARG A 92 -33.28 32.51 22.13
N SER A 93 -34.02 31.44 22.41
CA SER A 93 -34.31 30.70 23.66
C SER A 93 -34.98 29.37 23.31
N ALA A 94 -34.59 28.27 23.96
CA ALA A 94 -35.40 27.05 24.10
C ALA A 94 -34.89 26.23 25.31
N ASN A 95 -35.79 25.71 26.14
CA ASN A 95 -35.44 24.97 27.37
C ASN A 95 -35.30 23.47 27.14
N PRO A 96 -34.45 22.81 27.95
CA PRO A 96 -34.72 21.45 28.44
C PRO A 96 -34.96 21.46 29.96
N SER A 97 -36.19 21.11 30.37
CA SER A 97 -36.44 20.47 31.66
C SER A 97 -35.87 19.03 31.65
N SER A 98 -35.44 18.41 32.75
CA SER A 98 -35.29 18.88 34.14
C SER A 98 -34.51 17.83 34.96
N CYS A 99 -33.65 18.25 35.90
CA CYS A 99 -33.37 17.50 37.14
C CYS A 99 -32.66 18.39 38.18
N ARG A 100 -32.75 18.02 39.47
CA ARG A 100 -32.23 18.80 40.61
C ARG A 100 -30.82 18.39 41.05
N ALA A 101 -30.04 19.37 41.46
CA ALA A 101 -28.98 19.29 42.48
C ALA A 101 -29.55 19.86 43.82
N PRO A 102 -28.84 19.93 44.97
CA PRO A 102 -27.40 19.67 45.20
C PRO A 102 -27.06 18.88 46.50
N VAL A 103 -25.76 18.60 46.70
CA VAL A 103 -25.03 18.86 47.96
C VAL A 103 -23.60 19.32 47.58
N THR A 104 -22.97 20.17 48.39
CA THR A 104 -21.64 20.78 48.16
C THR A 104 -20.58 20.32 49.17
N SER A 105 -19.33 20.16 48.74
CA SER A 105 -18.18 20.33 49.64
C SER A 105 -16.93 20.85 48.91
N THR A 106 -16.32 21.86 49.52
CA THR A 106 -15.20 22.72 49.11
C THR A 106 -13.92 21.99 48.68
N ARG A 107 -13.15 22.60 47.76
CA ARG A 107 -11.69 22.39 47.65
C ARG A 107 -10.95 23.32 48.62
N ALA A 108 -9.82 22.86 49.15
CA ALA A 108 -8.76 23.71 49.70
C ALA A 108 -7.52 23.62 48.81
N SER A 109 -6.70 24.68 48.79
CA SER A 109 -5.51 24.76 47.95
C SER A 109 -4.40 25.57 48.63
N THR A 110 -3.18 25.05 48.61
CA THR A 110 -1.95 25.85 48.72
C THR A 110 -0.81 25.12 48.01
N ALA A 111 0.09 25.90 47.41
CA ALA A 111 1.38 25.45 46.92
C ALA A 111 2.44 26.45 47.40
N SER A 112 3.68 25.99 47.62
CA SER A 112 4.83 26.89 47.76
C SER A 112 6.12 26.21 47.27
N ARG A 113 7.22 26.97 47.23
CA ARG A 113 8.40 26.72 46.41
C ARG A 113 9.68 26.41 47.20
N ALA A 114 10.40 25.42 46.70
CA ALA A 114 11.83 25.42 46.34
C ALA A 114 12.96 25.70 47.37
N ALA A 115 13.96 24.82 47.25
CA ALA A 115 15.41 25.09 47.26
C ALA A 115 16.17 25.33 48.58
N ALA A 116 17.03 24.35 48.89
CA ALA A 116 18.35 24.55 49.50
C ALA A 116 19.37 23.61 48.80
N ARG A 117 20.68 23.91 48.90
CA ARG A 117 21.77 23.07 48.39
C ARG A 117 22.60 22.51 49.56
N GLY A 118 23.20 21.35 49.37
CA GLY A 118 24.18 20.76 50.28
C GLY A 118 24.27 19.26 50.03
N GLY A 119 25.46 18.66 50.11
CA GLY A 119 25.62 17.23 49.85
C GLY A 119 26.91 16.66 50.41
N SER A 120 26.93 15.34 50.61
CA SER A 120 28.10 14.54 50.96
C SER A 120 27.80 13.05 50.76
N THR A 121 28.85 12.25 50.56
CA THR A 121 28.86 10.79 50.38
C THR A 121 30.27 10.25 50.73
N PRO A 122 30.46 8.96 51.05
CA PRO A 122 29.56 7.99 51.67
C PRO A 122 30.15 7.58 53.06
N PRO A 123 30.28 6.32 53.55
CA PRO A 123 30.70 5.07 52.88
C PRO A 123 29.70 3.90 53.07
N ALA A 124 30.13 2.65 52.83
CA ALA A 124 29.27 1.47 52.70
C ALA A 124 29.69 0.29 53.60
N ALA A 125 28.76 -0.64 53.85
CA ALA A 125 29.07 -1.98 54.35
C ALA A 125 28.09 -3.05 53.81
N GLN A 126 28.71 -4.06 53.22
CA GLN A 126 28.48 -5.52 53.32
C GLN A 126 27.84 -5.97 54.67
N THR A 127 27.15 -7.10 54.85
CA THR A 127 26.72 -8.26 54.02
C THR A 127 25.50 -8.92 54.75
N THR A 128 24.94 -10.12 54.51
CA THR A 128 25.37 -11.37 53.84
C THR A 128 24.17 -12.10 53.20
N ALA A 129 24.07 -13.44 53.29
CA ALA A 129 23.01 -14.28 52.72
C ALA A 129 22.33 -15.18 53.77
N ALA A 130 21.10 -15.64 53.50
CA ALA A 130 20.61 -16.99 53.83
C ALA A 130 19.24 -17.27 53.18
N ALA A 131 18.95 -18.55 52.88
CA ALA A 131 17.61 -19.02 52.49
C ALA A 131 17.41 -20.48 52.93
N PRO A 132 16.18 -20.87 53.30
CA PRO A 132 15.75 -22.26 53.15
C PRO A 132 14.35 -22.43 52.50
N ARG A 133 14.05 -23.68 52.14
CA ARG A 133 12.80 -24.23 51.58
C ARG A 133 12.33 -25.38 52.52
N PRO A 134 11.19 -26.08 52.28
CA PRO A 134 9.80 -25.62 52.03
C PRO A 134 8.73 -26.49 52.78
N ARG A 135 7.42 -26.28 52.47
CA ARG A 135 6.25 -27.19 52.72
C ARG A 135 5.79 -27.35 54.19
N PRO A 136 4.60 -27.94 54.48
CA PRO A 136 3.56 -28.48 53.58
C PRO A 136 2.17 -27.79 53.72
N SER A 137 1.13 -28.35 53.08
CA SER A 137 -0.27 -27.90 53.12
C SER A 137 -1.24 -29.06 53.47
N PRO A 138 -2.42 -28.78 54.08
CA PRO A 138 -3.48 -29.79 54.24
C PRO A 138 -4.87 -29.41 53.66
N THR A 139 -5.33 -30.24 52.71
CA THR A 139 -6.68 -30.82 52.54
C THR A 139 -8.00 -30.05 52.83
N ARG A 140 -8.88 -30.09 51.79
CA ARG A 140 -10.33 -30.40 51.80
C ARG A 140 -11.27 -29.81 52.88
N GLY A 141 -12.30 -29.10 52.40
CA GLY A 141 -13.63 -29.02 53.05
C GLY A 141 -14.76 -28.96 52.01
N LYS A 142 -15.84 -29.75 52.20
CA LYS A 142 -17.08 -29.67 51.39
C LYS A 142 -18.19 -29.01 52.21
N ALA A 143 -18.96 -28.12 51.60
CA ALA A 143 -20.27 -27.69 52.09
C ALA A 143 -21.25 -27.50 50.91
N ARG A 144 -22.55 -27.47 51.20
CA ARG A 144 -23.68 -27.48 50.24
C ARG A 144 -24.87 -26.77 50.89
N MET A 145 -25.94 -26.49 50.12
CA MET A 145 -27.21 -25.86 50.56
C MET A 145 -27.13 -24.33 50.82
N ASP A 146 -28.16 -23.51 50.57
CA ASP A 146 -29.36 -23.72 49.73
C ASP A 146 -29.96 -22.40 49.15
N ARG A 147 -31.12 -22.51 48.52
CA ARG A 147 -31.90 -21.47 47.81
C ARG A 147 -32.37 -20.27 48.65
N ALA A 148 -32.43 -19.11 48.00
CA ALA A 148 -33.41 -18.04 48.25
C ALA A 148 -33.97 -17.51 46.90
N ARG A 149 -35.06 -16.72 46.90
CA ARG A 149 -35.92 -16.47 45.71
C ARG A 149 -36.30 -15.00 45.51
N SER A 150 -36.32 -14.58 44.23
CA SER A 150 -37.16 -13.48 43.67
C SER A 150 -36.82 -12.03 44.07
N PRO A 151 -37.36 -10.98 43.38
CA PRO A 151 -38.31 -10.99 42.26
C PRO A 151 -37.84 -10.29 40.95
N ARG A 152 -38.71 -10.34 39.93
CA ARG A 152 -38.64 -9.57 38.66
C ARG A 152 -39.50 -8.28 38.73
N PRO A 153 -39.21 -7.26 37.92
CA PRO A 153 -40.23 -6.39 37.31
C PRO A 153 -40.48 -6.72 35.82
N ALA A 154 -41.44 -6.02 35.19
CA ALA A 154 -42.11 -6.47 33.98
C ALA A 154 -41.65 -5.84 32.64
N SER A 155 -42.11 -6.49 31.58
CA SER A 155 -42.04 -6.19 30.15
C SER A 155 -42.23 -4.73 29.68
N GLY A 156 -41.44 -4.33 28.68
CA GLY A 156 -41.78 -3.28 27.71
C GLY A 156 -41.72 -3.82 26.28
N ARG A 157 -42.64 -3.40 25.40
CA ARG A 157 -42.67 -3.82 23.98
C ARG A 157 -41.85 -2.86 23.11
N GLY A 158 -40.94 -3.39 22.29
CA GLY A 158 -40.16 -2.63 21.30
C GLY A 158 -39.93 -3.44 20.02
N ARG A 159 -39.94 -2.77 18.85
CA ARG A 159 -39.91 -3.44 17.53
C ARG A 159 -38.62 -4.26 17.32
N ARG A 160 -38.76 -5.49 16.79
CA ARG A 160 -37.65 -6.22 16.16
C ARG A 160 -37.47 -5.72 14.73
N VAL A 161 -36.25 -5.31 14.37
CA VAL A 161 -35.81 -5.33 12.97
C VAL A 161 -35.46 -6.77 12.61
N ARG A 162 -35.98 -7.30 11.50
CA ARG A 162 -35.54 -8.61 10.98
C ARG A 162 -34.22 -8.41 10.23
N ASN A 163 -33.16 -9.08 10.67
CA ASN A 163 -31.91 -9.16 9.90
C ASN A 163 -31.75 -10.61 9.42
N THR A 164 -31.80 -10.83 8.11
CA THR A 164 -31.73 -12.16 7.49
C THR A 164 -30.28 -12.60 7.37
N ALA A 165 -29.78 -13.27 8.41
CA ALA A 165 -28.48 -13.92 8.38
C ALA A 165 -28.51 -15.13 7.42
N ALA A 166 -27.79 -15.05 6.30
CA ALA A 166 -27.56 -16.18 5.42
C ALA A 166 -26.75 -17.25 6.15
N ARG A 167 -27.30 -18.47 6.26
CA ARG A 167 -26.58 -19.63 6.82
C ARG A 167 -25.67 -20.20 5.76
N TRP A 168 -24.36 -20.18 6.01
CA TRP A 168 -23.42 -21.01 5.28
C TRP A 168 -23.55 -22.45 5.77
N ALA A 169 -23.66 -23.40 4.84
CA ALA A 169 -23.73 -24.83 5.13
C ALA A 169 -22.54 -25.53 4.47
N SER A 170 -21.78 -26.31 5.24
CA SER A 170 -20.66 -27.10 4.72
C SER A 170 -21.20 -28.37 4.02
N PRO A 171 -20.69 -28.75 2.84
CA PRO A 171 -21.06 -30.00 2.20
C PRO A 171 -20.37 -31.18 2.90
N SER A 172 -21.16 -32.08 3.49
CA SER A 172 -20.72 -33.43 3.85
C SER A 172 -20.72 -34.32 2.61
N GLN A 173 -19.66 -35.11 2.43
CA GLN A 173 -19.63 -36.18 1.44
C GLN A 173 -20.63 -37.28 1.82
N ASP A 174 -21.33 -37.84 0.83
CA ASP A 174 -21.58 -39.29 0.81
C ASP A 174 -21.75 -39.80 -0.64
N ARG A 175 -21.71 -41.12 -0.83
CA ARG A 175 -21.75 -41.81 -2.13
C ARG A 175 -23.05 -42.62 -2.27
N GLY A 176 -23.68 -42.60 -3.45
CA GLY A 176 -24.90 -43.39 -3.67
C GLY A 176 -25.34 -43.48 -5.13
N SER A 177 -25.13 -44.65 -5.73
CA SER A 177 -25.53 -45.06 -7.07
C SER A 177 -27.00 -44.78 -7.46
N GLY A 178 -27.22 -44.34 -8.71
CA GLY A 178 -28.50 -44.37 -9.41
C GLY A 178 -28.28 -44.37 -10.93
N PHE A 179 -28.99 -45.23 -11.68
CA PHE A 179 -28.80 -45.47 -13.11
C PHE A 179 -30.12 -45.31 -13.88
N SER A 180 -30.07 -45.31 -15.22
CA SER A 180 -31.19 -45.15 -16.19
C SER A 180 -31.77 -43.72 -16.32
N SER A 181 -32.26 -43.27 -17.49
CA SER A 181 -32.11 -43.79 -18.87
C SER A 181 -32.54 -42.71 -19.90
N MET A 182 -32.17 -42.89 -21.17
CA MET A 182 -32.48 -41.95 -22.27
C MET A 182 -33.95 -41.94 -22.72
N THR A 183 -34.43 -40.75 -23.11
CA THR A 183 -35.20 -40.40 -24.35
C THR A 183 -35.48 -38.88 -24.31
N GLY A 184 -35.68 -38.13 -25.39
CA GLY A 184 -35.59 -38.43 -26.83
C GLY A 184 -36.39 -37.39 -27.63
N ASP A 185 -35.85 -36.90 -28.76
CA ASP A 185 -36.54 -36.14 -29.83
C ASP A 185 -37.15 -34.73 -29.54
N SER A 186 -37.26 -33.79 -30.50
CA SER A 186 -36.51 -33.63 -31.77
C SER A 186 -36.59 -32.21 -32.40
N LEU A 187 -35.57 -31.90 -33.22
CA LEU A 187 -35.55 -31.13 -34.48
C LEU A 187 -36.07 -29.66 -34.63
N MET A 188 -35.12 -28.82 -35.09
CA MET A 188 -35.19 -27.88 -36.25
C MET A 188 -36.04 -26.60 -36.24
N ALA A 189 -35.32 -25.48 -36.37
CA ALA A 189 -35.67 -24.39 -37.30
C ALA A 189 -34.40 -23.80 -37.92
N LEU A 190 -34.32 -23.73 -39.25
CA LEU A 190 -33.20 -23.10 -39.98
C LEU A 190 -33.53 -21.62 -40.27
N GLY A 191 -32.60 -20.71 -39.98
CA GLY A 191 -32.72 -19.28 -40.30
C GLY A 191 -31.38 -18.73 -40.78
N TYR A 192 -31.39 -17.95 -41.87
CA TYR A 192 -30.16 -17.57 -42.57
C TYR A 192 -29.55 -16.23 -42.09
N ARG A 193 -28.22 -16.20 -42.19
CA ARG A 193 -27.24 -15.16 -41.86
C ARG A 193 -27.68 -13.70 -42.11
N THR A 194 -27.35 -12.83 -41.16
CA THR A 194 -26.67 -11.55 -41.44
C THR A 194 -25.52 -11.38 -40.46
N GLY A 195 -24.30 -11.15 -40.96
CA GLY A 195 -23.10 -11.08 -40.11
C GLY A 195 -22.77 -9.66 -39.65
N SER A 196 -22.68 -9.44 -38.34
CA SER A 196 -21.96 -8.32 -37.74
C SER A 196 -20.70 -8.85 -37.06
N ALA A 197 -19.53 -8.31 -37.40
CA ALA A 197 -18.28 -8.67 -36.73
C ALA A 197 -18.31 -8.13 -35.28
N GLY A 198 -18.58 -9.01 -34.32
CA GLY A 198 -18.43 -8.68 -32.90
C GLY A 198 -16.98 -8.33 -32.56
N PRO A 199 -16.73 -7.50 -31.53
CA PRO A 199 -15.37 -7.16 -31.12
C PRO A 199 -14.61 -8.43 -30.75
N GLN A 200 -13.41 -8.59 -31.32
CA GLN A 200 -12.58 -9.76 -31.06
C GLN A 200 -12.22 -9.79 -29.58
N HIS A 201 -12.70 -10.80 -28.87
CA HIS A 201 -12.44 -10.95 -27.45
C HIS A 201 -10.96 -11.25 -27.26
N VAL A 202 -10.18 -10.24 -26.87
CA VAL A 202 -8.74 -10.37 -26.62
C VAL A 202 -8.54 -11.52 -25.63
N GLY A 203 -7.68 -12.47 -26.00
CA GLY A 203 -7.52 -13.74 -25.29
C GLY A 203 -7.15 -13.52 -23.84
N ARG A 204 -8.10 -13.78 -22.94
CA ARG A 204 -7.89 -13.71 -21.49
C ARG A 204 -6.88 -14.79 -21.12
N ILE A 205 -5.67 -14.38 -20.71
CA ILE A 205 -4.63 -15.29 -20.24
C ILE A 205 -5.24 -16.14 -19.12
N SER A 206 -5.24 -17.47 -19.30
CA SER A 206 -5.75 -18.37 -18.29
C SER A 206 -4.79 -18.36 -17.09
N LEU A 207 -5.27 -17.83 -15.96
CA LEU A 207 -4.47 -17.66 -14.74
C LEU A 207 -4.10 -19.01 -14.07
N ASN A 208 -4.57 -20.13 -14.60
CA ASN A 208 -4.27 -21.52 -14.20
C ASN A 208 -2.79 -21.96 -14.34
N SER A 209 -1.88 -21.06 -14.72
CA SER A 209 -0.44 -21.35 -14.77
C SER A 209 0.18 -21.31 -13.37
N SER A 210 0.19 -22.46 -12.69
CA SER A 210 0.84 -22.60 -11.38
C SER A 210 2.35 -22.30 -11.45
N ILE A 211 2.81 -21.29 -10.73
CA ILE A 211 4.24 -20.99 -10.59
C ILE A 211 4.90 -21.88 -9.54
N SER A 212 6.17 -22.20 -9.74
CA SER A 212 7.01 -22.98 -8.82
C SER A 212 8.46 -22.47 -8.75
N SER A 213 8.74 -21.28 -9.29
CA SER A 213 10.08 -20.67 -9.35
C SER A 213 10.02 -19.15 -9.52
N VAL A 214 11.09 -18.46 -9.14
CA VAL A 214 11.28 -17.02 -9.39
C VAL A 214 11.43 -16.74 -10.89
N ALA A 215 11.98 -17.70 -11.66
CA ALA A 215 12.09 -17.60 -13.11
C ALA A 215 10.73 -17.42 -13.80
N GLN A 216 9.70 -18.19 -13.40
CA GLN A 216 8.34 -18.05 -13.93
C GLN A 216 7.71 -16.71 -13.55
N ILE A 217 7.95 -16.20 -12.33
CA ILE A 217 7.50 -14.85 -11.91
C ILE A 217 8.10 -13.79 -12.85
N ARG A 218 9.40 -13.87 -13.16
CA ARG A 218 10.06 -12.98 -14.12
C ARG A 218 9.48 -13.09 -15.54
N SER A 219 9.12 -14.30 -15.99
CA SER A 219 8.43 -14.49 -17.28
C SER A 219 7.04 -13.84 -17.32
N LEU A 220 6.27 -13.88 -16.22
CA LEU A 220 4.98 -13.18 -16.12
C LEU A 220 5.16 -11.66 -16.06
N LEU A 221 6.17 -11.17 -15.35
CA LEU A 221 6.53 -9.73 -15.32
C LEU A 221 6.94 -9.18 -16.70
N ALA A 222 7.57 -9.99 -17.54
CA ALA A 222 7.89 -9.61 -18.92
C ALA A 222 6.66 -9.52 -19.85
N ALA A 223 5.49 -10.02 -19.41
CA ALA A 223 4.26 -10.12 -20.20
C ALA A 223 3.08 -9.30 -19.63
N LEU A 224 3.33 -8.37 -18.70
CA LEU A 224 2.27 -7.58 -18.07
C LEU A 224 1.53 -6.70 -19.10
N PRO A 225 0.18 -6.64 -19.07
CA PRO A 225 -0.58 -5.77 -19.96
C PRO A 225 -0.39 -4.29 -19.62
N GLY A 226 -0.50 -3.43 -20.63
CA GLY A 226 -0.72 -2.00 -20.44
C GLY A 226 -2.17 -1.67 -20.02
N PRO A 227 -2.44 -0.40 -19.65
CA PRO A 227 -3.79 0.09 -19.45
C PRO A 227 -4.60 0.01 -20.76
N ASP A 228 -5.92 0.02 -20.65
CA ASP A 228 -6.79 -0.02 -21.81
C ASP A 228 -6.91 1.34 -22.51
N ALA A 229 -6.45 1.40 -23.76
CA ALA A 229 -6.47 2.61 -24.56
C ALA A 229 -7.88 3.08 -24.95
N ALA A 230 -8.84 2.17 -25.13
CA ALA A 230 -10.20 2.52 -25.53
C ALA A 230 -10.98 3.13 -24.35
N ALA A 231 -10.87 2.53 -23.17
CA ALA A 231 -11.46 3.11 -21.95
C ALA A 231 -10.81 4.45 -21.57
N SER A 232 -9.48 4.56 -21.75
CA SER A 232 -8.75 5.83 -21.55
C SER A 232 -9.22 6.93 -22.51
N ALA A 233 -9.41 6.61 -23.80
CA ALA A 233 -9.89 7.55 -24.80
C ALA A 233 -11.35 7.97 -24.55
N ALA A 234 -12.22 7.04 -24.15
CA ALA A 234 -13.61 7.33 -23.81
C ALA A 234 -13.72 8.28 -22.58
N TRP A 235 -12.91 8.03 -21.53
CA TRP A 235 -12.80 8.93 -20.39
C TRP A 235 -12.34 10.34 -20.81
N ALA A 236 -11.27 10.42 -21.62
CA ALA A 236 -10.70 11.68 -22.08
C ALA A 236 -11.65 12.48 -23.00
N ALA A 237 -12.53 11.80 -23.74
CA ALA A 237 -13.58 12.46 -24.52
C ALA A 237 -14.72 13.00 -23.64
N ARG A 238 -15.02 12.36 -22.50
CA ARG A 238 -16.13 12.73 -21.60
C ARG A 238 -15.76 13.79 -20.56
N GLU A 239 -14.63 13.64 -19.87
CA GLU A 239 -14.28 14.46 -18.70
C GLU A 239 -14.30 15.98 -18.95
N PRO A 240 -13.81 16.51 -20.09
CA PRO A 240 -13.83 17.94 -20.37
C PRO A 240 -15.24 18.51 -20.59
N GLN A 241 -16.21 17.66 -20.94
CA GLN A 241 -17.59 18.08 -21.23
C GLN A 241 -18.46 18.20 -19.97
N LEU A 242 -18.03 17.62 -18.84
CA LEU A 242 -18.78 17.64 -17.58
C LEU A 242 -18.96 19.07 -17.09
N THR A 243 -20.11 19.38 -16.47
CA THR A 243 -20.52 20.75 -16.07
C THR A 243 -19.69 21.30 -14.90
N LYS A 244 -18.40 21.56 -15.15
CA LYS A 244 -17.39 22.08 -14.23
C LYS A 244 -16.24 22.70 -15.03
N PRO A 245 -15.45 23.64 -14.46
CA PRO A 245 -14.17 24.01 -15.05
C PRO A 245 -13.24 22.80 -15.13
N ALA A 246 -12.52 22.64 -16.24
CA ALA A 246 -11.57 21.53 -16.42
C ALA A 246 -10.51 21.50 -15.30
N GLY A 247 -10.20 20.32 -14.76
CA GLY A 247 -9.24 20.14 -13.66
C GLY A 247 -9.74 20.60 -12.28
N SER A 248 -10.97 21.13 -12.13
CA SER A 248 -11.45 21.69 -10.86
C SER A 248 -11.72 20.66 -9.76
N LEU A 249 -11.86 19.38 -10.08
CA LEU A 249 -11.90 18.29 -9.08
C LEU A 249 -10.51 17.67 -8.83
N GLY A 250 -9.46 18.13 -9.54
CA GLY A 250 -8.07 17.73 -9.35
C GLY A 250 -7.87 16.21 -9.37
N ARG A 251 -7.36 15.66 -8.25
CA ARG A 251 -7.04 14.22 -8.13
C ARG A 251 -8.25 13.29 -8.25
N LEU A 252 -9.49 13.78 -8.13
CA LEU A 252 -10.66 12.95 -8.46
C LEU A 252 -10.76 12.67 -9.97
N GLU A 253 -10.37 13.64 -10.81
CA GLU A 253 -10.31 13.46 -12.26
C GLU A 253 -9.24 12.40 -12.59
N GLU A 254 -8.02 12.55 -12.03
CA GLU A 254 -6.93 11.55 -12.12
C GLU A 254 -7.36 10.14 -11.71
N VAL A 255 -8.05 9.99 -10.57
CA VAL A 255 -8.51 8.68 -10.06
C VAL A 255 -9.57 8.08 -10.97
N SER A 256 -10.50 8.88 -11.51
CA SER A 256 -11.51 8.38 -12.46
C SER A 256 -10.90 7.95 -13.80
N ALA A 257 -9.85 8.64 -14.27
CA ALA A 257 -9.09 8.24 -15.45
C ALA A 257 -8.37 6.91 -15.21
N TRP A 258 -7.64 6.80 -14.10
CA TRP A 258 -6.89 5.62 -13.70
C TRP A 258 -7.80 4.39 -13.51
N LEU A 259 -8.97 4.55 -12.87
CA LEU A 259 -9.97 3.49 -12.76
C LEU A 259 -10.45 3.02 -14.13
N SER A 260 -10.82 3.96 -15.01
CA SER A 260 -11.34 3.62 -16.36
C SER A 260 -10.29 2.87 -17.19
N ALA A 261 -9.06 3.40 -17.18
CA ALA A 261 -7.92 2.87 -17.91
C ALA A 261 -7.53 1.46 -17.44
N TRP A 262 -7.53 1.18 -16.14
CA TRP A 262 -7.17 -0.15 -15.64
C TRP A 262 -8.33 -1.15 -15.72
N GLN A 263 -9.54 -0.81 -15.30
CA GLN A 263 -10.70 -1.72 -15.43
C GLN A 263 -11.04 -2.10 -16.89
N GLY A 264 -10.51 -1.40 -17.89
CA GLY A 264 -10.87 -1.60 -19.30
C GLY A 264 -12.32 -1.23 -19.58
N ARG A 265 -12.86 -0.26 -18.82
CA ARG A 265 -14.29 0.04 -18.74
C ARG A 265 -14.50 1.55 -18.60
N HIS A 266 -15.44 2.10 -19.36
CA HIS A 266 -15.89 3.48 -19.23
C HIS A 266 -17.42 3.54 -19.29
N PRO A 267 -18.11 4.17 -18.32
CA PRO A 267 -17.56 4.72 -17.07
C PRO A 267 -16.97 3.61 -16.16
N PRO A 268 -16.10 3.96 -15.20
CA PRO A 268 -15.55 3.01 -14.26
C PRO A 268 -16.61 2.55 -13.24
N ALA A 269 -16.51 1.30 -12.81
CA ALA A 269 -17.38 0.68 -11.82
C ALA A 269 -16.73 0.70 -10.43
N MET A 270 -17.52 0.64 -9.36
CA MET A 270 -17.04 0.52 -7.97
C MET A 270 -18.02 -0.27 -7.08
N GLU A 271 -18.79 -1.17 -7.70
CA GLU A 271 -19.82 -2.00 -7.07
C GLU A 271 -19.20 -3.15 -6.27
N ASN A 272 -18.12 -3.76 -6.77
CA ASN A 272 -17.42 -4.90 -6.18
C ASN A 272 -15.94 -4.60 -5.84
N PRO A 273 -15.65 -3.67 -4.91
CA PRO A 273 -14.31 -3.54 -4.33
C PRO A 273 -14.07 -4.70 -3.35
N VAL A 274 -12.87 -5.28 -3.37
CA VAL A 274 -12.51 -6.40 -2.49
C VAL A 274 -11.27 -6.07 -1.66
N ALA A 275 -11.15 -6.67 -0.49
CA ALA A 275 -9.97 -6.52 0.38
C ALA A 275 -9.37 -7.89 0.70
N ARG A 276 -8.05 -7.95 0.74
CA ARG A 276 -7.27 -9.12 1.16
C ARG A 276 -6.26 -8.70 2.20
N VAL A 277 -6.35 -9.30 3.39
CA VAL A 277 -5.35 -9.15 4.45
C VAL A 277 -4.51 -10.42 4.51
N TYR A 278 -3.23 -10.29 4.19
CA TYR A 278 -2.28 -11.40 4.21
C TYR A 278 -1.59 -11.42 5.58
N ALA A 279 -1.68 -12.55 6.29
CA ALA A 279 -1.12 -12.71 7.62
C ALA A 279 0.04 -13.71 7.62
N GLY A 280 1.15 -13.36 8.27
CA GLY A 280 2.39 -14.12 8.30
C GLY A 280 3.19 -13.90 9.60
N ASN A 281 4.12 -14.80 9.89
CA ASN A 281 5.01 -14.73 11.06
C ASN A 281 6.48 -14.87 10.62
N HIS A 282 7.41 -14.21 11.31
CA HIS A 282 8.83 -14.16 10.93
C HIS A 282 9.77 -14.59 12.06
N GLY A 283 10.82 -15.34 11.73
CA GLY A 283 11.86 -15.74 12.69
C GLY A 283 12.56 -14.55 13.35
N VAL A 284 12.76 -13.44 12.63
CA VAL A 284 13.36 -12.21 13.20
C VAL A 284 12.53 -11.58 14.32
N ALA A 285 11.24 -11.91 14.46
CA ALA A 285 10.43 -11.46 15.60
C ALA A 285 11.00 -11.94 16.95
N ALA A 286 11.59 -13.15 16.98
CA ALA A 286 12.23 -13.73 18.16
C ALA A 286 13.44 -12.93 18.67
N LEU A 287 14.04 -12.07 17.84
CA LEU A 287 15.14 -11.19 18.23
C LEU A 287 14.67 -9.99 19.08
N GLY A 288 13.35 -9.82 19.30
CA GLY A 288 12.80 -8.75 20.14
C GLY A 288 12.64 -7.42 19.40
N VAL A 289 12.29 -7.48 18.11
CA VAL A 289 12.07 -6.32 17.23
C VAL A 289 10.64 -5.76 17.26
N SER A 290 9.77 -6.32 18.09
CA SER A 290 8.37 -5.91 18.28
C SER A 290 8.05 -5.77 19.78
N ALA A 291 7.05 -4.94 20.10
CA ALA A 291 6.49 -4.82 21.45
C ALA A 291 5.52 -5.97 21.85
N PHE A 292 5.17 -6.84 20.89
CA PHE A 292 4.21 -7.94 21.06
C PHE A 292 4.82 -9.27 20.58
N PRO A 293 4.42 -10.41 21.16
CA PRO A 293 4.89 -11.73 20.75
C PRO A 293 4.07 -12.30 19.57
N ALA A 294 4.60 -13.33 18.89
CA ALA A 294 4.13 -13.77 17.56
C ALA A 294 2.72 -14.39 17.56
N GLU A 295 2.22 -14.87 18.70
CA GLU A 295 0.88 -15.44 18.85
C GLU A 295 -0.21 -14.37 18.63
N VAL A 296 0.12 -13.09 18.77
CA VAL A 296 -0.80 -11.97 18.51
C VAL A 296 -1.23 -11.94 17.04
N THR A 297 -0.41 -12.41 16.09
CA THR A 297 -0.81 -12.58 14.67
C THR A 297 -2.03 -13.49 14.55
N VAL A 298 -2.02 -14.65 15.23
CA VAL A 298 -3.13 -15.62 15.22
C VAL A 298 -4.36 -15.05 15.93
N GLN A 299 -4.15 -14.33 17.04
CA GLN A 299 -5.23 -13.65 17.78
C GLN A 299 -5.91 -12.57 16.93
N MET A 300 -5.14 -11.81 16.15
CA MET A 300 -5.67 -10.78 15.23
C MET A 300 -6.38 -11.39 14.04
N VAL A 301 -5.89 -12.49 13.46
CA VAL A 301 -6.64 -13.26 12.44
C VAL A 301 -7.97 -13.78 12.99
N ALA A 302 -8.01 -14.23 14.24
CA ALA A 302 -9.27 -14.58 14.91
C ALA A 302 -10.17 -13.35 15.17
N ASN A 303 -9.61 -12.16 15.40
CA ASN A 303 -10.36 -10.91 15.52
C ASN A 303 -10.97 -10.46 14.18
N PHE A 304 -10.21 -10.52 13.08
CA PHE A 304 -10.69 -10.24 11.73
C PHE A 304 -11.88 -11.13 11.34
N ARG A 305 -11.75 -12.44 11.57
CA ARG A 305 -12.82 -13.44 11.33
C ARG A 305 -14.06 -13.25 12.20
N ARG A 306 -13.94 -12.51 13.32
CA ARG A 306 -15.06 -12.12 14.20
C ARG A 306 -15.63 -10.74 13.87
N GLY A 307 -15.08 -10.02 12.89
CA GLY A 307 -15.53 -8.68 12.52
C GLY A 307 -15.08 -7.57 13.47
N GLY A 308 -14.07 -7.80 14.31
CA GLY A 308 -13.73 -6.95 15.45
C GLY A 308 -12.58 -5.94 15.26
N ALA A 309 -11.95 -5.86 14.09
CA ALA A 309 -10.84 -4.94 13.82
C ALA A 309 -11.28 -3.68 13.06
N ALA A 310 -10.33 -2.76 12.82
CA ALA A 310 -10.60 -1.51 12.10
C ALA A 310 -10.91 -1.77 10.63
N ILE A 311 -10.14 -2.65 9.97
CA ILE A 311 -10.41 -3.07 8.58
C ILE A 311 -11.83 -3.61 8.40
N ASN A 312 -12.37 -4.37 9.36
CA ASN A 312 -13.74 -4.87 9.29
C ASN A 312 -14.79 -3.73 9.25
N GLN A 313 -14.61 -2.67 10.05
CA GLN A 313 -15.55 -1.55 10.08
C GLN A 313 -15.45 -0.70 8.81
N LEU A 314 -14.24 -0.49 8.29
CA LEU A 314 -14.00 0.25 7.05
C LEU A 314 -14.57 -0.49 5.84
N CYS A 315 -14.29 -1.79 5.72
CA CYS A 315 -14.88 -2.64 4.67
C CYS A 315 -16.42 -2.66 4.75
N LYS A 316 -17.00 -2.76 5.95
CA LYS A 316 -18.45 -2.66 6.14
C LYS A 316 -19.02 -1.29 5.77
N THR A 317 -18.28 -0.21 6.02
CA THR A 317 -18.70 1.18 5.75
C THR A 317 -18.72 1.49 4.24
N PHE A 318 -17.71 1.02 3.50
CA PHE A 318 -17.58 1.31 2.07
C PHE A 318 -18.09 0.18 1.15
N GLY A 319 -18.59 -0.93 1.72
CA GLY A 319 -19.11 -2.08 0.99
C GLY A 319 -18.02 -2.84 0.26
N ILE A 320 -16.99 -3.29 0.99
CA ILE A 320 -15.80 -3.99 0.48
C ILE A 320 -15.83 -5.47 0.90
N GLY A 321 -15.65 -6.38 -0.06
CA GLY A 321 -15.56 -7.82 0.18
C GLY A 321 -14.23 -8.24 0.80
N LEU A 322 -14.17 -8.27 2.13
CA LEU A 322 -12.98 -8.60 2.92
C LEU A 322 -12.77 -10.11 3.11
N ASP A 323 -11.55 -10.59 2.86
CA ASP A 323 -11.09 -11.94 3.21
C ASP A 323 -9.64 -11.92 3.78
N ILE A 324 -9.26 -12.97 4.53
CA ILE A 324 -8.07 -13.04 5.37
C ILE A 324 -7.25 -14.31 5.07
N LEU A 325 -6.16 -14.15 4.31
CA LEU A 325 -5.23 -15.24 4.00
C LEU A 325 -4.23 -15.43 5.14
N ALA A 326 -4.26 -16.60 5.80
CA ALA A 326 -3.33 -16.97 6.86
C ALA A 326 -2.24 -17.91 6.32
N LEU A 327 -1.01 -17.43 6.23
CA LEU A 327 0.09 -18.07 5.50
C LEU A 327 1.06 -18.78 6.45
N ASP A 328 0.68 -19.98 6.88
CA ASP A 328 1.50 -20.89 7.71
C ASP A 328 1.97 -20.21 9.02
N LEU A 329 0.99 -19.76 9.82
CA LEU A 329 1.23 -18.91 10.99
C LEU A 329 1.96 -19.63 12.13
N ASP A 330 1.78 -20.94 12.25
CA ASP A 330 2.38 -21.77 13.32
C ASP A 330 3.87 -22.06 13.05
N ARG A 331 4.34 -21.86 11.81
CA ARG A 331 5.75 -22.02 11.40
C ARG A 331 6.26 -20.70 10.79
N PRO A 332 6.86 -19.79 11.61
CA PRO A 332 7.44 -18.54 11.09
C PRO A 332 8.43 -18.77 9.94
N THR A 333 8.68 -17.73 9.12
CA THR A 333 9.83 -17.75 8.18
C THR A 333 11.15 -17.86 8.92
N ALA A 334 12.22 -18.24 8.24
CA ALA A 334 13.55 -18.26 8.85
C ALA A 334 14.02 -16.86 9.29
N ASP A 335 15.01 -16.84 10.17
CA ASP A 335 15.71 -15.62 10.60
C ASP A 335 16.64 -15.12 9.48
N PHE A 336 16.27 -14.02 8.84
CA PHE A 336 17.01 -13.49 7.69
C PHE A 336 18.42 -12.99 8.01
N THR A 337 18.79 -12.85 9.30
CA THR A 337 20.16 -12.51 9.71
C THR A 337 21.10 -13.71 9.65
N ARG A 338 20.57 -14.92 9.46
CA ARG A 338 21.31 -16.20 9.50
C ARG A 338 21.24 -17.01 8.20
N GLY A 339 20.38 -16.62 7.27
CA GLY A 339 20.11 -17.29 6.00
C GLY A 339 18.99 -16.56 5.24
N PRO A 340 18.45 -17.10 4.14
CA PRO A 340 17.26 -16.54 3.50
C PRO A 340 16.02 -16.79 4.38
N ALA A 341 15.06 -15.85 4.41
CA ALA A 341 13.80 -16.02 5.13
C ALA A 341 12.95 -17.19 4.59
N MET A 342 12.99 -17.42 3.27
CA MET A 342 12.29 -18.48 2.56
C MET A 342 13.22 -19.12 1.51
N ASP A 343 13.08 -20.41 1.27
CA ASP A 343 13.61 -21.03 0.05
C ASP A 343 12.78 -20.66 -1.20
N GLU A 344 13.18 -21.11 -2.38
CA GLU A 344 12.47 -20.79 -3.63
C GLU A 344 11.08 -21.43 -3.72
N ALA A 345 10.90 -22.65 -3.20
CA ALA A 345 9.62 -23.34 -3.23
C ALA A 345 8.62 -22.73 -2.23
N GLU A 346 9.07 -22.38 -1.02
CA GLU A 346 8.27 -21.61 -0.05
C GLU A 346 7.84 -20.26 -0.63
N PHE A 347 8.75 -19.55 -1.28
CA PHE A 347 8.47 -18.24 -1.86
C PHE A 347 7.51 -18.32 -3.04
N ALA A 348 7.72 -19.27 -3.97
CA ALA A 348 6.81 -19.47 -5.09
C ALA A 348 5.42 -19.90 -4.63
N ALA A 349 5.31 -20.78 -3.62
CA ALA A 349 4.03 -21.19 -3.04
C ALA A 349 3.30 -20.02 -2.34
N ALA A 350 4.03 -19.18 -1.59
CA ALA A 350 3.44 -18.00 -0.96
C ALA A 350 2.99 -16.95 -2.00
N PHE A 351 3.77 -16.75 -3.07
CA PHE A 351 3.44 -15.85 -4.17
C PHE A 351 2.24 -16.37 -4.98
N GLN A 352 2.16 -17.68 -5.26
CA GLN A 352 0.99 -18.32 -5.89
C GLN A 352 -0.27 -18.16 -5.04
N ALA A 353 -0.21 -18.40 -3.72
CA ALA A 353 -1.34 -18.18 -2.81
C ALA A 353 -1.81 -16.71 -2.83
N GLY A 354 -0.88 -15.77 -3.07
CA GLY A 354 -1.18 -14.38 -3.38
C GLY A 354 -1.98 -14.22 -4.68
N MET A 355 -1.49 -14.78 -5.78
CA MET A 355 -2.13 -14.76 -7.10
C MET A 355 -3.55 -15.36 -7.06
N ASP A 356 -3.72 -16.52 -6.43
CA ASP A 356 -5.00 -17.25 -6.32
C ASP A 356 -6.07 -16.50 -5.50
N SER A 357 -5.64 -15.56 -4.65
CA SER A 357 -6.57 -14.83 -3.76
C SER A 357 -7.34 -13.70 -4.46
N VAL A 358 -6.92 -13.29 -5.67
CA VAL A 358 -7.53 -12.20 -6.44
C VAL A 358 -8.80 -12.73 -7.13
N PRO A 359 -10.00 -12.26 -6.74
CA PRO A 359 -11.23 -12.79 -7.30
C PRO A 359 -11.54 -12.18 -8.67
N ASP A 360 -12.09 -13.01 -9.55
CA ASP A 360 -12.69 -12.58 -10.81
C ASP A 360 -13.73 -11.46 -10.59
N GLY A 361 -13.67 -10.43 -11.43
CA GLY A 361 -14.65 -9.34 -11.41
C GLY A 361 -14.52 -8.35 -10.24
N ALA A 362 -13.37 -8.29 -9.57
CA ALA A 362 -13.05 -7.19 -8.66
C ALA A 362 -12.90 -5.85 -9.42
N ASP A 363 -13.58 -4.80 -8.97
CA ASP A 363 -13.44 -3.45 -9.53
C ASP A 363 -12.20 -2.72 -8.98
N VAL A 364 -11.75 -3.09 -7.77
CA VAL A 364 -10.47 -2.70 -7.17
C VAL A 364 -10.08 -3.71 -6.09
N LEU A 365 -8.79 -4.02 -5.97
CA LEU A 365 -8.21 -4.83 -4.91
C LEU A 365 -7.51 -3.95 -3.86
N VAL A 366 -8.05 -3.95 -2.63
CA VAL A 366 -7.39 -3.41 -1.43
C VAL A 366 -6.46 -4.48 -0.86
N ILE A 367 -5.19 -4.13 -0.67
CA ILE A 367 -4.18 -4.99 -0.05
C ILE A 367 -3.87 -4.49 1.36
N GLY A 368 -3.88 -5.40 2.34
CA GLY A 368 -3.50 -5.18 3.72
C GLY A 368 -2.68 -6.34 4.29
N GLU A 369 -2.12 -6.16 5.48
CA GLU A 369 -1.27 -7.16 6.13
C GLU A 369 -1.54 -7.30 7.63
N MET A 370 -1.04 -8.39 8.20
CA MET A 370 -0.94 -8.62 9.65
C MET A 370 0.22 -9.56 9.96
N GLY A 371 1.35 -9.03 10.43
CA GLY A 371 2.48 -9.85 10.86
C GLY A 371 3.26 -9.22 12.01
N ILE A 372 3.37 -9.93 13.13
CA ILE A 372 4.10 -9.41 14.29
C ILE A 372 5.59 -9.30 13.97
N GLY A 373 6.08 -8.07 13.96
CA GLY A 373 7.45 -7.72 13.60
C GLY A 373 7.67 -7.40 12.12
N ASN A 374 6.66 -7.49 11.24
CA ASN A 374 6.81 -7.38 9.78
C ASN A 374 7.32 -6.02 9.25
N THR A 375 7.20 -4.95 10.04
CA THR A 375 7.88 -3.66 9.78
C THR A 375 9.42 -3.76 9.81
N THR A 376 9.99 -4.91 10.23
CA THR A 376 11.42 -5.25 10.17
C THR A 376 11.82 -5.78 8.78
N PRO A 377 11.21 -6.87 8.25
CA PRO A 377 11.43 -7.28 6.85
C PRO A 377 11.03 -6.19 5.84
N ALA A 378 9.97 -5.41 6.09
CA ALA A 378 9.64 -4.25 5.23
C ALA A 378 10.78 -3.22 5.16
N ALA A 379 11.45 -2.94 6.29
CA ALA A 379 12.62 -2.06 6.33
C ALA A 379 13.85 -2.68 5.67
N ALA A 380 14.08 -3.98 5.87
CA ALA A 380 15.19 -4.71 5.25
C ALA A 380 15.06 -4.80 3.71
N VAL A 381 13.88 -5.16 3.20
CA VAL A 381 13.58 -5.14 1.76
C VAL A 381 13.75 -3.73 1.19
N SER A 382 13.18 -2.70 1.83
CA SER A 382 13.34 -1.30 1.37
C SER A 382 14.81 -0.88 1.30
N ALA A 383 15.58 -1.17 2.35
CA ALA A 383 16.99 -0.80 2.46
C ALA A 383 17.88 -1.54 1.45
N ALA A 384 17.62 -2.83 1.19
CA ALA A 384 18.38 -3.60 0.22
C ALA A 384 18.04 -3.22 -1.24
N LEU A 385 16.79 -2.86 -1.54
CA LEU A 385 16.36 -2.45 -2.88
C LEU A 385 16.80 -1.03 -3.26
N PHE A 386 16.82 -0.09 -2.31
CA PHE A 386 17.04 1.35 -2.58
C PHE A 386 18.26 1.96 -1.88
N GLY A 387 18.98 1.20 -1.06
CA GLY A 387 20.18 1.64 -0.35
C GLY A 387 19.92 2.61 0.81
N GLY A 388 20.99 3.26 1.30
CA GLY A 388 20.97 4.06 2.52
C GLY A 388 21.15 3.23 3.79
N GLU A 389 21.04 3.87 4.94
CA GLU A 389 21.32 3.25 6.25
C GLU A 389 20.13 2.44 6.78
N ALA A 390 20.36 1.43 7.61
CA ALA A 390 19.27 0.67 8.23
C ALA A 390 18.30 1.55 9.06
N ALA A 391 18.83 2.63 9.66
CA ALA A 391 18.05 3.62 10.41
C ALA A 391 17.16 4.52 9.54
N ASP A 392 17.44 4.64 8.24
CA ASP A 392 16.67 5.46 7.30
C ASP A 392 15.30 4.84 6.92
N TRP A 393 15.15 3.56 7.18
CA TRP A 393 13.98 2.74 6.83
C TRP A 393 13.26 2.20 8.06
N THR A 394 14.00 1.92 9.14
CA THR A 394 13.47 1.28 10.34
C THR A 394 12.67 2.22 11.23
N GLY A 395 11.34 2.02 11.25
CA GLY A 395 10.43 2.72 12.17
C GLY A 395 10.11 1.97 13.46
N ARG A 396 9.21 2.58 14.24
CA ARG A 396 8.77 2.06 15.55
C ARG A 396 7.73 0.95 15.42
N GLY A 397 7.03 0.86 14.29
CA GLY A 397 5.97 -0.12 14.01
C GLY A 397 4.94 -0.19 15.13
N THR A 398 4.93 -1.31 15.86
CA THR A 398 4.06 -1.58 17.02
C THR A 398 4.29 -0.64 18.20
N GLY A 399 5.38 0.12 18.22
CA GLY A 399 5.69 1.15 19.23
C GLY A 399 7.02 0.95 19.96
N VAL A 400 7.99 0.24 19.37
CA VAL A 400 9.28 -0.01 20.03
C VAL A 400 10.11 1.28 20.18
N GLU A 401 10.80 1.40 21.31
CA GLU A 401 11.69 2.53 21.64
C GLU A 401 13.04 2.03 22.20
N GLY A 402 13.99 2.96 22.38
CA GLY A 402 15.26 2.71 23.06
C GLY A 402 16.03 1.52 22.47
N GLY A 403 16.47 0.61 23.35
CA GLY A 403 17.26 -0.57 22.96
C GLY A 403 16.53 -1.53 22.00
N ALA A 404 15.20 -1.60 22.03
CA ALA A 404 14.44 -2.44 21.09
C ALA A 404 14.43 -1.85 19.67
N LEU A 405 14.33 -0.51 19.55
CA LEU A 405 14.47 0.17 18.26
C LEU A 405 15.92 0.10 17.74
N ALA A 406 16.92 0.26 18.62
CA ALA A 406 18.33 0.12 18.25
C ALA A 406 18.64 -1.28 17.71
N ARG A 407 18.16 -2.35 18.39
CA ARG A 407 18.31 -3.73 17.92
C ARG A 407 17.55 -3.98 16.61
N LYS A 408 16.37 -3.38 16.42
CA LYS A 408 15.64 -3.49 15.14
C LYS A 408 16.44 -2.91 13.98
N ILE A 409 17.10 -1.76 14.18
CA ILE A 409 18.01 -1.15 13.21
C ILE A 409 19.20 -2.07 12.93
N GLU A 410 19.79 -2.66 13.97
CA GLU A 410 20.90 -3.62 13.85
C GLU A 410 20.50 -4.87 13.03
N VAL A 411 19.38 -5.50 13.35
CA VAL A 411 18.83 -6.67 12.63
C VAL A 411 18.58 -6.36 11.16
N VAL A 412 18.00 -5.20 10.84
CA VAL A 412 17.83 -4.73 9.46
C VAL A 412 19.18 -4.58 8.76
N GLY A 413 20.18 -3.96 9.41
CA GLY A 413 21.53 -3.81 8.88
C GLY A 413 22.23 -5.15 8.62
N GLN A 414 22.12 -6.10 9.54
CA GLN A 414 22.69 -7.45 9.42
C GLN A 414 22.09 -8.20 8.23
N GLY A 415 20.76 -8.21 8.08
CA GLY A 415 20.09 -8.83 6.93
C GLY A 415 20.50 -8.21 5.60
N VAL A 416 20.47 -6.87 5.50
CA VAL A 416 20.85 -6.12 4.29
C VAL A 416 22.33 -6.32 3.92
N ALA A 417 23.21 -6.54 4.92
CA ALA A 417 24.61 -6.88 4.68
C ALA A 417 24.78 -8.31 4.16
N LEU A 418 24.07 -9.28 4.73
CA LEU A 418 24.14 -10.70 4.33
C LEU A 418 23.60 -10.95 2.92
N HIS A 419 22.48 -10.31 2.56
CA HIS A 419 21.76 -10.52 1.30
C HIS A 419 22.06 -9.46 0.23
N ARG A 420 23.20 -8.77 0.34
CA ARG A 420 23.60 -7.68 -0.56
C ARG A 420 23.81 -8.17 -2.00
N GLY A 421 23.21 -7.46 -2.96
CA GLY A 421 23.49 -7.65 -4.40
C GLY A 421 22.68 -8.74 -5.08
N LEU A 422 21.69 -9.34 -4.40
CA LEU A 422 20.69 -10.20 -5.04
C LEU A 422 19.74 -9.37 -5.92
N ALA A 423 19.10 -10.03 -6.88
CA ALA A 423 18.05 -9.42 -7.71
C ALA A 423 16.77 -9.10 -6.90
N PRO A 424 15.89 -8.18 -7.34
CA PRO A 424 14.82 -7.65 -6.48
C PRO A 424 13.83 -8.68 -5.90
N LEU A 425 13.39 -9.68 -6.68
CA LEU A 425 12.56 -10.78 -6.14
C LEU A 425 13.32 -11.68 -5.17
N ASP A 426 14.61 -11.87 -5.37
CA ASP A 426 15.47 -12.63 -4.47
C ASP A 426 15.74 -11.86 -3.17
N ILE A 427 15.77 -10.52 -3.20
CA ILE A 427 15.71 -9.68 -2.01
C ILE A 427 14.37 -9.86 -1.26
N LEU A 428 13.24 -9.86 -1.96
CA LEU A 428 11.93 -10.11 -1.34
C LEU A 428 11.84 -11.51 -0.70
N ARG A 429 12.40 -12.53 -1.37
CA ARG A 429 12.50 -13.90 -0.85
C ARG A 429 13.41 -14.02 0.38
N CYS A 430 14.58 -13.39 0.33
CA CYS A 430 15.59 -13.51 1.39
C CYS A 430 15.30 -12.64 2.63
N LEU A 431 14.75 -11.44 2.45
CA LEU A 431 14.52 -10.46 3.53
C LEU A 431 13.05 -10.26 3.92
N GLY A 432 12.11 -10.87 3.20
CA GLY A 432 10.67 -10.63 3.38
C GLY A 432 9.96 -11.57 4.36
N GLY A 433 8.75 -11.96 3.97
CA GLY A 433 7.87 -12.89 4.68
C GLY A 433 6.86 -13.50 3.70
N ARG A 434 6.15 -14.57 4.09
CA ARG A 434 5.17 -15.23 3.20
C ARG A 434 4.02 -14.30 2.83
N GLU A 435 3.63 -13.41 3.73
CA GLU A 435 2.60 -12.40 3.47
C GLU A 435 3.10 -11.25 2.58
N LEU A 436 4.39 -10.89 2.66
CA LEU A 436 5.03 -10.00 1.69
C LEU A 436 5.07 -10.63 0.28
N ALA A 437 5.43 -11.91 0.17
CA ALA A 437 5.42 -12.65 -1.09
C ALA A 437 4.00 -12.78 -1.67
N ALA A 438 3.00 -13.08 -0.85
CA ALA A 438 1.60 -13.16 -1.26
C ALA A 438 1.04 -11.79 -1.71
N MET A 439 1.40 -10.70 -1.03
CA MET A 439 1.03 -9.35 -1.49
C MET A 439 1.61 -9.04 -2.88
N ALA A 440 2.87 -9.40 -3.13
CA ALA A 440 3.48 -9.24 -4.46
C ALA A 440 2.80 -10.12 -5.53
N GLY A 441 2.44 -11.36 -5.19
CA GLY A 441 1.68 -12.25 -6.08
C GLY A 441 0.29 -11.74 -6.42
N ALA A 442 -0.43 -11.21 -5.43
CA ALA A 442 -1.74 -10.61 -5.64
C ALA A 442 -1.68 -9.37 -6.55
N VAL A 443 -0.64 -8.53 -6.41
CA VAL A 443 -0.39 -7.41 -7.32
C VAL A 443 -0.07 -7.88 -8.74
N LEU A 444 0.73 -8.93 -8.91
CA LEU A 444 1.02 -9.48 -10.24
C LEU A 444 -0.25 -10.05 -10.90
N ALA A 445 -1.06 -10.84 -10.19
CA ALA A 445 -2.31 -11.37 -10.72
C ALA A 445 -3.35 -10.27 -11.01
N ALA A 446 -3.48 -9.27 -10.13
CA ALA A 446 -4.30 -8.10 -10.37
C ALA A 446 -3.88 -7.38 -11.66
N ARG A 447 -2.59 -7.16 -11.88
CA ARG A 447 -2.07 -6.57 -13.12
C ARG A 447 -2.39 -7.41 -14.37
N LEU A 448 -2.25 -8.74 -14.31
CA LEU A 448 -2.61 -9.63 -15.42
C LEU A 448 -4.12 -9.54 -15.77
N GLY A 449 -4.99 -9.42 -14.75
CA GLY A 449 -6.41 -9.15 -14.93
C GLY A 449 -6.76 -7.67 -15.17
N ARG A 450 -5.76 -6.77 -15.21
CA ARG A 450 -5.86 -5.30 -15.15
C ARG A 450 -6.67 -4.73 -13.97
N VAL A 451 -6.96 -5.51 -12.93
CA VAL A 451 -7.68 -5.07 -11.73
C VAL A 451 -6.87 -3.95 -11.04
N PRO A 452 -7.43 -2.74 -10.80
CA PRO A 452 -6.73 -1.68 -10.10
C PRO A 452 -6.43 -2.08 -8.64
N VAL A 453 -5.30 -1.63 -8.09
CA VAL A 453 -4.85 -1.97 -6.73
C VAL A 453 -4.74 -0.72 -5.85
N LEU A 454 -5.16 -0.85 -4.59
CA LEU A 454 -4.86 0.06 -3.50
C LEU A 454 -3.91 -0.60 -2.49
N LEU A 455 -2.67 -0.11 -2.43
CA LEU A 455 -1.69 -0.42 -1.40
C LEU A 455 -2.01 0.42 -0.15
N ASP A 456 -1.88 -0.14 1.04
CA ASP A 456 -2.24 0.56 2.29
C ASP A 456 -1.23 1.65 2.70
N GLY A 457 -0.04 1.21 3.09
CA GLY A 457 1.00 2.01 3.72
C GLY A 457 2.35 1.29 3.66
N TYR A 458 3.19 1.40 4.70
CA TYR A 458 4.61 1.06 4.55
C TYR A 458 4.90 -0.39 4.17
N VAL A 459 4.32 -1.36 4.89
CA VAL A 459 4.61 -2.79 4.67
C VAL A 459 4.08 -3.25 3.31
N THR A 460 2.85 -2.87 2.95
CA THR A 460 2.25 -3.20 1.64
C THR A 460 3.03 -2.59 0.48
N THR A 461 3.53 -1.36 0.62
CA THR A 461 4.36 -0.71 -0.42
C THR A 461 5.74 -1.36 -0.53
N ALA A 462 6.32 -1.77 0.60
CA ALA A 462 7.63 -2.46 0.61
C ALA A 462 7.54 -3.87 0.00
N ALA A 463 6.45 -4.60 0.24
CA ALA A 463 6.20 -5.93 -0.31
C ALA A 463 6.26 -5.96 -1.85
N VAL A 464 5.71 -4.94 -2.50
CA VAL A 464 5.52 -4.91 -3.96
C VAL A 464 6.63 -4.17 -4.70
N ALA A 465 7.51 -3.46 -3.97
CA ALA A 465 8.58 -2.64 -4.55
C ALA A 465 9.59 -3.44 -5.41
N ALA A 466 9.76 -4.74 -5.13
CA ALA A 466 10.57 -5.63 -5.95
C ALA A 466 10.04 -5.76 -7.40
N LEU A 467 8.72 -5.73 -7.59
CA LEU A 467 8.10 -5.89 -8.92
C LEU A 467 8.45 -4.73 -9.86
N GLU A 468 8.47 -3.50 -9.33
CA GLU A 468 8.83 -2.28 -10.07
C GLU A 468 10.31 -2.24 -10.49
N LEU A 469 11.17 -2.93 -9.75
CA LEU A 469 12.62 -3.00 -10.03
C LEU A 469 13.00 -4.17 -10.95
N GLU A 470 12.24 -5.27 -10.97
CA GLU A 470 12.34 -6.28 -12.03
C GLU A 470 11.72 -5.78 -13.35
N CYS A 471 10.56 -5.09 -13.26
CA CYS A 471 9.81 -4.59 -14.40
C CYS A 471 9.24 -3.19 -14.13
N LYS A 472 9.85 -2.17 -14.73
CA LYS A 472 9.41 -0.79 -14.60
C LYS A 472 7.99 -0.60 -15.17
N GLY A 473 7.12 0.04 -14.40
CA GLY A 473 5.70 0.19 -14.69
C GLY A 473 4.84 -0.97 -14.21
N ALA A 474 5.40 -2.01 -13.57
CA ALA A 474 4.61 -3.09 -12.96
C ALA A 474 3.56 -2.54 -11.97
N LEU A 475 3.90 -1.47 -11.24
CA LEU A 475 2.99 -0.84 -10.27
C LEU A 475 2.14 0.31 -10.85
N ASP A 476 2.07 0.54 -12.16
CA ASP A 476 1.22 1.62 -12.73
C ASP A 476 -0.27 1.46 -12.38
N HIS A 477 -0.72 0.20 -12.26
CA HIS A 477 -2.05 -0.18 -11.78
C HIS A 477 -2.24 -0.10 -10.25
N CYS A 478 -1.27 0.43 -9.50
CA CYS A 478 -1.31 0.58 -8.04
C CYS A 478 -1.31 2.06 -7.62
N LEU A 479 -2.33 2.47 -6.87
CA LEU A 479 -2.32 3.67 -6.04
C LEU A 479 -2.00 3.32 -4.57
N VAL A 480 -1.61 4.31 -3.79
CA VAL A 480 -1.35 4.15 -2.35
C VAL A 480 -2.43 4.91 -1.56
N GLY A 481 -3.03 4.24 -0.58
CA GLY A 481 -4.07 4.79 0.28
C GLY A 481 -3.53 5.91 1.17
N HIS A 482 -2.57 5.61 2.05
CA HIS A 482 -2.06 6.62 2.99
C HIS A 482 -0.54 6.65 3.14
N VAL A 483 0.00 7.83 3.43
CA VAL A 483 1.34 7.97 4.00
C VAL A 483 1.33 7.44 5.43
N SER A 484 1.95 6.26 5.64
CA SER A 484 2.32 5.79 6.98
C SER A 484 3.37 6.70 7.64
N VAL A 485 3.31 6.86 8.97
CA VAL A 485 4.32 7.62 9.73
C VAL A 485 5.63 6.87 9.98
N GLU A 486 5.74 5.60 9.55
CA GLU A 486 7.02 4.90 9.53
C GLU A 486 8.00 5.66 8.61
N PRO A 487 9.24 5.95 9.07
CA PRO A 487 10.13 6.94 8.46
C PRO A 487 10.53 6.56 7.04
N GLY A 488 10.71 5.26 6.77
CA GLY A 488 11.02 4.73 5.44
C GLY A 488 9.92 4.96 4.40
N HIS A 489 8.66 5.23 4.78
CA HIS A 489 7.58 5.20 3.79
C HIS A 489 7.60 6.41 2.83
N ARG A 490 7.82 7.65 3.32
CA ARG A 490 7.95 8.81 2.42
C ARG A 490 9.16 8.68 1.49
N ARG A 491 10.24 8.03 1.96
CA ARG A 491 11.42 7.70 1.14
C ARG A 491 11.10 6.65 0.08
N LEU A 492 10.38 5.59 0.45
CA LEU A 492 9.94 4.53 -0.47
C LEU A 492 9.00 5.06 -1.56
N LEU A 493 8.03 5.88 -1.18
CA LEU A 493 7.10 6.55 -2.10
C LEU A 493 7.84 7.42 -3.12
N ALA A 494 8.82 8.22 -2.67
CA ALA A 494 9.66 9.02 -3.56
C ALA A 494 10.54 8.17 -4.49
N ALA A 495 11.06 7.02 -4.01
CA ALA A 495 11.86 6.10 -4.82
C ALA A 495 11.03 5.35 -5.89
N LEU A 496 9.76 5.04 -5.59
CA LEU A 496 8.80 4.43 -6.52
C LEU A 496 8.05 5.45 -7.39
N GLY A 497 8.26 6.76 -7.19
CA GLY A 497 7.55 7.81 -7.93
C GLY A 497 6.03 7.85 -7.68
N LYS A 498 5.57 7.54 -6.45
CA LYS A 498 4.15 7.42 -6.10
C LYS A 498 3.70 8.40 -5.01
N ASP A 499 2.58 9.06 -5.25
CA ASP A 499 1.87 9.89 -4.26
C ASP A 499 0.66 9.17 -3.65
N ALA A 500 0.62 9.06 -2.32
CA ALA A 500 -0.53 8.51 -1.62
C ALA A 500 -1.74 9.46 -1.68
N LEU A 501 -2.95 8.92 -1.48
CA LEU A 501 -4.20 9.68 -1.49
C LEU A 501 -4.39 10.51 -0.21
N PHE A 502 -3.86 10.06 0.94
CA PHE A 502 -3.94 10.79 2.21
C PHE A 502 -2.62 10.84 3.01
N ASP A 503 -2.51 11.83 3.90
CA ASP A 503 -1.52 11.88 4.99
C ASP A 503 -2.26 12.16 6.31
N LEU A 504 -2.66 11.09 7.00
CA LEU A 504 -3.56 11.12 8.18
C LEU A 504 -2.86 10.76 9.50
N GLY A 505 -1.53 10.62 9.49
CA GLY A 505 -0.78 10.14 10.66
C GLY A 505 -1.03 8.66 11.03
N MET A 506 -1.67 7.90 10.14
CA MET A 506 -2.00 6.48 10.35
C MET A 506 -0.74 5.59 10.33
N ARG A 507 -0.81 4.44 11.02
CA ARG A 507 0.23 3.40 11.08
C ARG A 507 -0.28 2.04 11.60
N LEU A 508 -1.56 1.72 11.35
CA LEU A 508 -2.15 0.48 11.85
C LEU A 508 -1.77 -0.73 10.99
N GLY A 509 -1.66 -0.55 9.67
CA GLY A 509 -1.68 -1.66 8.72
C GLY A 509 -3.11 -2.15 8.51
N GLU A 510 -3.30 -3.47 8.42
CA GLU A 510 -4.58 -4.15 8.16
C GLU A 510 -5.24 -3.83 6.81
N GLY A 511 -4.67 -2.98 5.96
CA GLY A 511 -5.35 -2.47 4.75
C GLY A 511 -6.23 -1.24 5.04
N SER A 512 -6.07 -0.58 6.19
CA SER A 512 -7.03 0.37 6.73
C SER A 512 -7.10 1.71 5.99
N GLY A 513 -5.98 2.30 5.59
CA GLY A 513 -5.94 3.50 4.75
C GLY A 513 -6.30 3.23 3.29
N ALA A 514 -5.97 2.04 2.76
CA ALA A 514 -6.47 1.59 1.46
C ALA A 514 -8.00 1.38 1.47
N ALA A 515 -8.56 0.74 2.49
CA ALA A 515 -10.01 0.60 2.64
C ALA A 515 -10.73 1.95 2.77
N LEU A 516 -10.10 2.94 3.42
CA LEU A 516 -10.60 4.33 3.44
C LEU A 516 -10.54 5.00 2.06
N ALA A 517 -9.50 4.72 1.27
CA ALA A 517 -9.34 5.28 -0.07
C ALA A 517 -10.42 4.80 -1.06
N VAL A 518 -11.02 3.62 -0.86
CA VAL A 518 -12.18 3.16 -1.65
C VAL A 518 -13.34 4.18 -1.62
N GLY A 519 -13.54 4.92 -0.53
CA GLY A 519 -14.53 6.00 -0.47
C GLY A 519 -14.24 7.14 -1.47
N VAL A 520 -12.96 7.47 -1.69
CA VAL A 520 -12.52 8.48 -2.67
C VAL A 520 -12.65 7.95 -4.10
N LEU A 521 -12.30 6.68 -4.34
CA LEU A 521 -12.51 6.03 -5.64
C LEU A 521 -14.00 5.98 -6.02
N LYS A 522 -14.88 5.65 -5.06
CA LYS A 522 -16.35 5.69 -5.25
C LYS A 522 -16.84 7.10 -5.59
N ALA A 523 -16.33 8.13 -4.92
CA ALA A 523 -16.65 9.52 -5.25
C ALA A 523 -16.16 9.93 -6.65
N ALA A 524 -14.92 9.57 -7.02
CA ALA A 524 -14.35 9.86 -8.33
C ALA A 524 -15.16 9.22 -9.48
N ALA A 525 -15.47 7.93 -9.35
CA ALA A 525 -16.31 7.20 -10.32
C ALA A 525 -17.72 7.80 -10.42
N ALA A 526 -18.35 8.10 -9.27
CA ALA A 526 -19.69 8.69 -9.23
C ALA A 526 -19.76 10.10 -9.82
N CYS A 527 -18.74 10.95 -9.62
CA CYS A 527 -18.65 12.26 -10.27
C CYS A 527 -18.52 12.09 -11.80
N HIS A 528 -17.56 11.30 -12.26
CA HIS A 528 -17.32 11.10 -13.69
C HIS A 528 -18.55 10.50 -14.40
N ALA A 529 -19.18 9.47 -13.83
CA ALA A 529 -20.34 8.81 -14.41
C ALA A 529 -21.64 9.62 -14.28
N GLY A 530 -21.87 10.25 -13.12
CA GLY A 530 -23.15 10.87 -12.75
C GLY A 530 -23.29 12.36 -13.05
N MET A 531 -22.21 13.10 -13.29
CA MET A 531 -22.32 14.50 -13.69
C MET A 531 -22.89 14.66 -15.11
N HIS A 532 -23.75 15.65 -15.28
CA HIS A 532 -24.19 16.11 -16.59
C HIS A 532 -23.06 16.78 -17.37
N THR A 533 -23.12 16.73 -18.70
CA THR A 533 -22.32 17.61 -19.56
C THR A 533 -22.96 19.00 -19.65
N PHE A 534 -22.19 20.03 -20.05
CA PHE A 534 -22.71 21.39 -20.27
C PHE A 534 -23.96 21.39 -21.17
N ALA A 535 -23.92 20.63 -22.27
CA ALA A 535 -25.05 20.43 -23.18
C ALA A 535 -26.28 19.76 -22.52
N GLN A 536 -26.07 18.77 -21.65
CA GLN A 536 -27.17 18.13 -20.90
C GLN A 536 -27.76 19.04 -19.81
N ALA A 537 -26.94 19.92 -19.21
CA ALA A 537 -27.36 20.86 -18.19
C ALA A 537 -28.00 22.14 -18.74
N GLY A 538 -27.96 22.36 -20.07
CA GLY A 538 -28.41 23.60 -20.69
C GLY A 538 -27.54 24.82 -20.34
N VAL A 539 -26.29 24.59 -19.93
CA VAL A 539 -25.34 25.64 -19.54
C VAL A 539 -24.47 25.98 -20.73
N SER A 540 -24.44 27.26 -21.12
CA SER A 540 -23.57 27.74 -22.21
C SER A 540 -22.11 27.39 -21.94
N ASP A 541 -21.45 26.83 -22.96
CA ASP A 541 -20.00 26.66 -22.92
C ASP A 541 -19.29 28.03 -23.05
N LYS A 542 -18.03 28.08 -22.64
CA LYS A 542 -17.23 29.30 -22.58
C LYS A 542 -16.94 29.91 -23.96
N ASP A 543 -16.97 29.07 -25.00
CA ASP A 543 -16.78 29.47 -26.40
C ASP A 543 -18.10 29.91 -27.08
N GLY A 544 -19.18 30.07 -26.31
CA GLY A 544 -20.51 30.49 -26.77
C GLY A 544 -20.88 31.95 -26.46
N ALA A 545 -19.91 32.88 -26.46
CA ALA A 545 -20.09 34.31 -26.16
C ALA A 545 -19.23 35.21 -27.07
#